data_AF-A0A4R3TQ18-F1
#
_entry.id   AF-A0A4R3TQ18-F1
#
_cell.length_a   1.000
_cell.length_b   1.000
_cell.length_c   1.000
_cell.angle_alpha   90.00
_cell.angle_beta   90.00
_cell.angle_gamma   90.00
#
_symmetry.space_group_name_H-M   'P 1'
#
loop_
_entity.id
_entity.type
_entity.pdbx_description
1 polymer ?
#
loop_
_entity_poly.entity_id
_entity_poly.type
_entity_poly.pdbx_seq_one_letter_code
_entity_poly.pdbx_strand_id
1 'polypeptide(L)'
;MLLIGYCFGIRSERRLCDEVHVNLAYRWFCRLGLDGAVPDHSTFSKNRHGRFRQSDLFRRVFESVLRAASRNDWSAVKDLQSMRA
;
A
#
# COMPACT_ATOMS: atom_id res chain seq x y z
N MET A 1 0.24 3.02 -0.04
CA MET A 1 -0.65 3.51 1.04
C MET A 1 -2.06 2.91 0.98
N LEU A 2 -2.80 3.01 -0.15
CA LEU A 2 -4.21 2.58 -0.24
C LEU A 2 -4.51 1.14 0.24
N LEU A 3 -3.58 0.19 0.05
CA LEU A 3 -3.75 -1.18 0.56
C LEU A 3 -3.93 -1.23 2.08
N ILE A 4 -3.21 -0.39 2.83
CA ILE A 4 -3.36 -0.27 4.29
C ILE A 4 -4.80 0.10 4.62
N GLY A 5 -5.36 1.09 3.91
CA GLY A 5 -6.74 1.52 4.14
C GLY A 5 -7.76 0.41 3.88
N TYR A 6 -7.55 -0.42 2.86
CA TYR A 6 -8.41 -1.57 2.60
C TYR A 6 -8.28 -2.68 3.66
N CYS A 7 -7.06 -3.03 4.06
CA CYS A 7 -6.81 -4.10 5.03
C CYS A 7 -7.28 -3.75 6.45
N PHE A 8 -7.12 -2.49 6.87
CA PHE A 8 -7.44 -2.03 8.23
C PHE A 8 -8.77 -1.25 8.30
N GLY A 9 -9.56 -1.25 7.23
CA GLY A 9 -10.88 -0.60 7.20
C GLY A 9 -10.84 0.93 7.28
N ILE A 10 -9.70 1.58 7.00
CA ILE A 10 -9.58 3.04 6.99
C ILE A 10 -10.11 3.57 5.65
N ARG A 11 -11.34 4.09 5.68
CA ARG A 11 -12.05 4.58 4.49
C ARG A 11 -11.68 6.03 4.11
N SER A 12 -11.28 6.82 5.10
CA SER A 12 -10.89 8.23 4.90
C SER A 12 -9.43 8.32 4.49
N GLU A 13 -9.18 8.89 3.30
CA GLU A 13 -7.82 9.09 2.79
C GLU A 13 -7.03 10.08 3.64
N ARG A 14 -7.69 11.07 4.27
CA ARG A 14 -7.07 12.00 5.22
C ARG A 14 -6.58 11.27 6.47
N ARG A 15 -7.48 10.49 7.09
CA ARG A 15 -7.14 9.66 8.25
C ARG A 15 -6.01 8.67 7.92
N LEU A 16 -5.99 8.11 6.71
CA LEU A 16 -4.90 7.24 6.27
C LEU A 16 -3.55 7.97 6.22
N CYS A 17 -3.53 9.24 5.79
CA CYS A 17 -2.32 10.05 5.83
C CYS A 17 -1.87 10.27 7.28
N ASP A 18 -2.80 10.66 8.16
CA ASP A 18 -2.51 10.90 9.59
C ASP A 18 -1.94 9.66 10.28
N GLU A 19 -2.53 8.49 10.02
CA GLU A 19 -2.03 7.21 10.54
C GLU A 19 -0.60 6.90 10.04
N VAL A 20 -0.28 7.24 8.79
CA VAL A 20 1.08 7.03 8.25
C VAL A 20 2.08 8.07 8.75
N HIS A 21 1.63 9.23 9.23
CA HIS A 21 2.53 10.17 9.90
C HIS A 21 3.06 9.58 11.22
N VAL A 22 2.23 8.86 11.96
CA VAL A 22 2.57 8.40 13.32
C VAL A 22 2.96 6.92 13.41
N ASN A 23 2.49 6.09 12.48
CA ASN A 23 2.70 4.65 12.53
C ASN A 23 3.94 4.23 11.72
N LEU A 24 5.00 3.84 12.43
CA LEU A 24 6.27 3.45 11.83
C LEU A 24 6.14 2.24 10.89
N ALA A 25 5.27 1.27 11.21
CA ALA A 25 5.05 0.10 10.37
C ALA A 25 4.38 0.51 9.04
N TYR A 26 3.46 1.47 9.08
CA TYR A 26 2.82 1.99 7.86
C TYR A 26 3.80 2.78 7.00
N ARG A 27 4.70 3.57 7.61
CA ARG A 27 5.78 4.27 6.89
C ARG A 27 6.72 3.28 6.21
N TRP A 28 7.18 2.27 6.96
CA TRP A 28 8.02 1.20 6.44
C TRP A 28 7.36 0.48 5.26
N PHE A 29 6.09 0.10 5.39
CA PHE A 29 5.33 -0.53 4.31
C PHE A 29 5.24 0.36 3.06
N CYS A 30 5.11 1.67 3.26
CA CYS A 30 5.05 2.64 2.17
C CYS A 30 6.42 3.06 1.64
N ARG A 31 7.51 2.43 2.12
CA ARG A 31 8.91 2.76 1.80
C ARG A 31 9.26 4.22 2.10
N LEU A 32 8.64 4.79 3.14
CA LEU A 32 8.92 6.14 3.64
C LEU A 32 9.92 6.04 4.80
N GLY A 33 11.02 6.80 4.73
CA GLY A 33 11.95 6.98 5.84
C GLY A 33 11.31 7.74 7.02
N LEU A 34 12.05 7.94 8.12
CA LEU A 34 11.53 8.69 9.28
C LEU A 34 11.21 10.15 8.93
N ASP A 35 12.03 10.75 8.08
CA ASP A 35 11.96 12.11 7.54
C ASP A 35 11.20 12.19 6.19
N GLY A 36 10.84 11.05 5.60
CA GLY A 36 10.14 11.00 4.31
C GLY A 36 8.78 11.71 4.33
N ALA A 37 8.51 12.55 3.33
CA ALA A 37 7.22 13.24 3.24
C ALA A 37 6.08 12.26 2.96
N VAL A 38 5.00 12.37 3.73
CA VAL A 38 3.75 11.65 3.44
C VAL A 38 3.03 12.37 2.30
N PRO A 39 2.65 11.68 1.22
CA PRO A 39 1.91 12.29 0.12
C PRO A 39 0.54 12.82 0.59
N ASP A 40 0.12 13.96 0.06
CA ASP A 40 -1.18 14.55 0.38
C ASP A 40 -2.34 13.64 -0.05
N HIS A 41 -3.42 13.66 0.75
CA HIS A 41 -4.63 12.88 0.53
C HIS A 41 -5.23 13.03 -0.88
N SER A 42 -5.13 14.21 -1.49
CA SER A 42 -5.63 14.46 -2.86
C SER A 42 -4.92 13.62 -3.93
N THR A 43 -3.67 13.21 -3.67
CA THR A 43 -2.91 12.30 -4.53
C THR A 43 -3.58 10.94 -4.61
N PHE A 44 -4.12 10.45 -3.49
CA PHE A 44 -4.83 9.18 -3.44
C PHE A 44 -6.18 9.27 -4.14
N SER A 45 -6.93 10.34 -3.91
CA SER A 45 -8.22 10.55 -4.57
C SER A 45 -8.07 10.56 -6.10
N LYS A 46 -7.06 11.27 -6.63
CA LYS A 46 -6.74 11.30 -8.07
C LYS A 46 -6.34 9.93 -8.61
N ASN A 47 -5.48 9.20 -7.91
CA ASN A 47 -5.06 7.86 -8.34
C ASN A 47 -6.21 6.84 -8.28
N ARG A 48 -7.05 6.91 -7.25
CA ARG A 48 -8.18 5.99 -7.04
C ARG A 48 -9.30 6.22 -8.05
N HIS A 49 -9.69 7.47 -8.28
CA HIS A 49 -10.82 7.80 -9.15
C HIS A 49 -10.41 7.95 -10.62
N GLY A 50 -9.18 8.42 -10.89
CA GLY A 50 -8.65 8.58 -12.24
C GLY A 50 -7.95 7.31 -12.73
N ARG A 51 -6.73 7.05 -12.24
CA ARG A 51 -5.82 6.07 -12.87
C ARG A 51 -6.19 4.60 -12.64
N PHE A 52 -6.73 4.26 -11.48
CA PHE A 52 -6.90 2.85 -11.06
C PHE A 52 -8.35 2.38 -11.00
N ARG A 53 -9.33 3.28 -11.20
CA ARG A 53 -10.75 2.93 -11.09
C ARG A 53 -11.17 1.86 -12.11
N GLN A 54 -10.63 1.93 -13.33
CA GLN A 54 -10.99 1.02 -14.42
C GLN A 54 -9.99 -0.12 -14.63
N SER A 55 -8.83 -0.10 -13.95
CA SER A 55 -7.73 -1.00 -14.29
C SER A 55 -7.78 -2.35 -13.57
N ASP A 56 -8.73 -2.58 -12.65
CA ASP A 56 -8.82 -3.80 -11.80
C ASP A 56 -7.54 -4.12 -11.01
N LEU A 57 -6.58 -3.18 -10.98
CA LEU A 57 -5.22 -3.41 -10.49
C LEU A 57 -5.21 -3.82 -9.02
N PHE A 58 -5.98 -3.14 -8.18
CA PHE A 58 -6.05 -3.46 -6.75
C PHE A 58 -6.59 -4.86 -6.52
N ARG A 59 -7.60 -5.28 -7.28
CA ARG A 59 -8.15 -6.63 -7.20
C ARG A 59 -7.09 -7.67 -7.58
N ARG A 60 -6.40 -7.49 -8.71
CA ARG A 60 -5.35 -8.42 -9.16
C ARG A 60 -4.20 -8.53 -8.17
N VAL A 61 -3.74 -7.41 -7.60
CA VAL A 61 -2.67 -7.42 -6.59
C VAL A 61 -3.14 -8.13 -5.32
N PHE A 62 -4.36 -7.86 -4.85
CA PHE A 62 -4.92 -8.52 -3.68
C PHE A 62 -5.06 -10.04 -3.88
N GLU A 63 -5.64 -10.47 -5.00
CA GLU A 63 -5.76 -11.89 -5.34
C GLU A 63 -4.39 -12.58 -5.45
N SER A 64 -3.38 -11.90 -5.99
CA SER A 64 -2.01 -12.41 -6.05
C SER A 64 -1.43 -12.65 -4.66
N VAL A 65 -1.57 -11.67 -3.75
CA VAL A 65 -1.12 -11.81 -2.35
C VAL A 65 -1.87 -12.93 -1.63
N LEU A 66 -3.18 -13.05 -1.83
CA LEU A 66 -3.97 -14.14 -1.25
C LEU A 66 -3.51 -15.52 -1.73
N ARG A 67 -3.20 -15.67 -3.02
CA ARG A 67 -2.70 -16.92 -3.59
C ARG A 67 -1.31 -17.28 -3.04
N ALA A 68 -0.44 -16.29 -2.87
CA ALA A 68 0.87 -16.49 -2.25
C ALA A 68 0.73 -16.94 -0.79
N ALA A 69 -0.11 -16.26 -0.02
CA ALA A 69 -0.34 -16.57 1.39
C ALA A 69 -0.98 -17.97 1.59
N SER A 70 -1.98 -18.34 0.79
CA SER A 70 -2.64 -19.65 0.91
C SER A 70 -1.74 -20.83 0.55
N ARG A 71 -0.76 -20.61 -0.33
CA ARG A 71 0.24 -21.61 -0.72
C ARG A 71 1.49 -21.59 0.16
N ASN A 72 1.57 -20.66 1.12
CA ASN A 72 2.77 -20.32 1.87
C ASN A 72 4.00 -20.07 0.97
N ASP A 73 3.76 -19.61 -0.25
CA ASP A 73 4.76 -19.38 -1.28
C ASP A 73 5.10 -17.89 -1.32
N TRP A 74 6.10 -17.52 -0.53
CA TRP A 74 6.61 -16.16 -0.43
C TRP A 74 7.83 -15.89 -1.31
N SER A 75 8.14 -16.80 -2.25
CA SER A 75 9.30 -16.69 -3.14
C SER A 75 9.33 -15.35 -3.89
N ALA A 76 8.20 -14.95 -4.48
CA ALA A 76 8.06 -13.68 -5.21
C ALA A 76 8.23 -12.41 -4.34
N VAL A 77 8.05 -12.53 -3.01
CA VAL A 77 8.22 -11.40 -2.08
C VAL A 77 9.67 -11.26 -1.63
N LYS A 78 10.44 -12.35 -1.66
CA LYS A 78 11.88 -12.33 -1.31
C LYS A 78 12.69 -11.49 -2.31
N ASP A 79 12.32 -11.49 -3.58
CA ASP A 79 12.99 -10.69 -4.63
C ASP A 79 12.79 -9.18 -4.47
N LEU A 80 11.74 -8.74 -3.76
CA LEU A 80 11.55 -7.32 -3.46
C LEU A 80 12.51 -6.81 -2.38
N GLN A 81 13.06 -7.70 -1.53
CA GLN A 81 14.05 -7.34 -0.52
C GLN A 81 15.48 -7.33 -1.07
N SER A 82 15.76 -7.96 -2.21
CA SER A 82 17.08 -7.94 -2.87
C SER A 82 17.32 -6.70 -3.73
N MET A 83 16.29 -5.94 -4.11
CA MET A 83 16.41 -4.58 -4.69
C MET A 83 16.69 -3.51 -3.61
N ARG A 84 17.61 -3.81 -2.70
CA ARG A 84 18.05 -2.97 -1.57
C ARG A 84 19.38 -2.24 -1.83
N ALA A 85 19.82 -2.18 -3.09
CA ALA A 85 20.99 -1.40 -3.51
C ALA A 85 20.60 0.04 -3.85
#